data_AF-A0A3B0VMD0-F1
#
_entry.id   AF-A0A3B0VMD0-F1
#
_cell.length_a   1.000
_cell.length_b   1.000
_cell.length_c   1.000
_cell.angle_alpha   90.00
_cell.angle_beta   90.00
_cell.angle_gamma   90.00
#
_symmetry.space_group_name_H-M   'P 1'
#
loop_
_entity.id
_entity.type
_entity.pdbx_description
1 polymer ?
#
loop_
_entity_poly.entity_id
_entity_poly.type
_entity_poly.pdbx_seq_one_letter_code
_entity_poly.pdbx_strand_id
1 'polypeptide(L)'
;MSPFNVTIDERLRLVTAVLAISNWAEDEQNRQPHAVHSQAKQLRHFLRPFSSHPAVNGANEALLNGVALSDLFSAALRCTWPEFNPTSELPHVLKIQDWVHLLADFTRDTNISTQFWPQQTAVWQEAQMALQSTFSGEALLENLAQLTERKLETAVTLMPNLIFPALTPVVATADGALTLLLPPPKAVGESPPWPFDEDPGWVVAATCKHLIPHLLAAELAQLDEDQQTVAVHTAVAHCLSQLLDDFEAQAYLLRTKKAHNLPQLPALFARLQEEVEGGNDRSFTTLFL
;
A
#
# COMPACT_ATOMS: atom_id res chain seq x y z
N MET A 1 -20.36 -7.02 -4.82
CA MET A 1 -18.91 -6.90 -4.72
C MET A 1 -18.60 -6.06 -3.50
N SER A 2 -17.42 -6.24 -2.91
CA SER A 2 -16.99 -5.38 -1.81
C SER A 2 -16.41 -4.06 -2.36
N PRO A 3 -16.52 -2.97 -1.59
CA PRO A 3 -16.16 -1.64 -2.10
C PRO A 3 -14.65 -1.47 -2.25
N PHE A 4 -14.26 -0.72 -3.27
CA PHE A 4 -12.93 -0.11 -3.41
C PHE A 4 -13.05 1.40 -3.14
N ASN A 5 -12.28 1.92 -2.20
CA ASN A 5 -12.31 3.35 -1.87
C ASN A 5 -10.90 3.94 -1.76
N VAL A 6 -10.76 5.21 -2.15
CA VAL A 6 -9.56 5.99 -1.87
C VAL A 6 -9.87 6.99 -0.77
N THR A 7 -9.25 6.83 0.41
CA THR A 7 -9.48 7.71 1.56
C THR A 7 -8.21 7.91 2.39
N ILE A 8 -8.21 8.98 3.18
CA ILE A 8 -7.17 9.28 4.16
C ILE A 8 -7.68 8.78 5.52
N ASP A 9 -6.91 7.91 6.16
CA ASP A 9 -7.21 7.42 7.51
C ASP A 9 -6.29 8.07 8.54
N GLU A 10 -6.87 8.78 9.51
CA GLU A 10 -6.12 9.49 10.55
C GLU A 10 -5.27 8.58 11.44
N ARG A 11 -5.75 7.36 11.69
CA ARG A 11 -5.05 6.39 12.52
C ARG A 11 -3.74 6.02 11.84
N LEU A 12 -3.80 5.80 10.54
CA LEU A 12 -2.63 5.49 9.73
C LEU A 12 -1.72 6.70 9.55
N ARG A 13 -2.26 7.92 9.35
CA ARG A 13 -1.44 9.15 9.34
C ARG A 13 -0.66 9.34 10.62
N LEU A 14 -1.22 8.95 11.76
CA LEU A 14 -0.50 9.03 13.02
C LEU A 14 0.62 7.99 13.09
N VAL A 15 0.39 6.75 12.67
CA VAL A 15 1.44 5.72 12.63
C VAL A 15 2.59 6.15 11.71
N THR A 16 2.30 6.69 10.52
CA THR A 16 3.33 7.22 9.62
C THR A 16 4.11 8.37 10.26
N ALA A 17 3.45 9.21 11.07
CA ALA A 17 4.09 10.28 11.81
C ALA A 17 5.01 9.81 12.93
N VAL A 18 4.62 8.77 13.68
CA VAL A 18 5.49 8.11 14.66
C VAL A 18 6.72 7.51 13.97
N LEU A 19 6.52 6.80 12.85
CA LEU A 19 7.61 6.20 12.08
C LEU A 19 8.60 7.26 11.54
N ALA A 20 8.11 8.43 11.15
CA ALA A 20 8.94 9.52 10.63
C ALA A 20 10.01 10.03 11.61
N ILE A 21 9.75 9.93 12.92
CA ILE A 21 10.70 10.31 13.97
C ILE A 21 11.26 9.10 14.75
N SER A 22 10.98 7.89 14.26
CA SER A 22 11.62 6.65 14.71
C SER A 22 12.90 6.36 13.91
N ASN A 23 13.59 5.27 14.23
CA ASN A 23 14.75 4.79 13.49
C ASN A 23 14.39 4.33 12.07
N TRP A 24 13.12 4.03 11.79
CA TRP A 24 12.65 3.57 10.48
C TRP A 24 13.08 4.49 9.34
N ALA A 25 12.96 5.81 9.52
CA ALA A 25 13.28 6.78 8.48
C ALA A 25 14.77 6.73 8.08
N GLU A 26 15.66 6.47 9.05
CA GLU A 26 17.09 6.30 8.80
C GLU A 26 17.41 4.94 8.21
N ASP A 27 16.77 3.87 8.71
CA ASP A 27 16.90 2.52 8.18
C ASP A 27 16.47 2.43 6.71
N GLU A 28 15.34 3.07 6.35
CA GLU A 28 14.87 3.14 4.96
C GLU A 28 15.86 3.88 4.06
N GLN A 29 16.44 5.00 4.53
CA GLN A 29 17.47 5.75 3.80
C GLN A 29 18.78 4.97 3.65
N ASN A 30 19.18 4.21 4.68
CA ASN A 30 20.36 3.35 4.64
C ASN A 30 20.18 2.17 3.67
N ARG A 31 18.96 1.61 3.59
CA ARG A 31 18.62 0.55 2.63
C ARG A 31 18.59 1.06 1.20
N GLN A 32 17.94 2.21 0.97
CA GLN A 32 17.85 2.80 -0.35
C GLN A 32 17.78 4.34 -0.27
N PRO A 33 18.91 5.03 -0.51
CA PRO A 33 18.94 6.48 -0.53
C PRO A 33 17.95 7.06 -1.57
N HIS A 34 17.19 8.05 -1.12
CA HIS A 34 16.19 8.73 -1.94
C HIS A 34 15.93 10.15 -1.43
N ALA A 35 15.46 11.02 -2.31
CA ALA A 35 15.03 12.35 -1.91
C ALA A 35 13.80 12.24 -0.99
N VAL A 36 13.92 12.74 0.24
CA VAL A 36 12.78 12.80 1.18
C VAL A 36 11.85 13.94 0.76
N HIS A 37 10.56 13.65 0.65
CA HIS A 37 9.52 14.62 0.30
C HIS A 37 9.46 15.78 1.29
N SER A 38 9.01 16.96 0.82
CA SER A 38 8.95 18.16 1.65
C SER A 38 7.98 17.99 2.82
N GLN A 39 6.87 17.27 2.63
CA GLN A 39 5.89 16.93 3.69
C GLN A 39 6.54 16.10 4.79
N ALA A 40 7.30 15.08 4.41
CA ALA A 40 8.04 14.24 5.34
C ALA A 40 9.11 15.03 6.12
N LYS A 41 9.84 15.95 5.45
CA LYS A 41 10.81 16.85 6.10
C LYS A 41 10.13 17.82 7.08
N GLN A 42 9.02 18.44 6.68
CA GLN A 42 8.24 19.36 7.52
C GLN A 42 7.71 18.63 8.76
N LEU A 43 7.19 17.42 8.60
CA LEU A 43 6.71 16.62 9.73
C LEU A 43 7.83 16.25 10.69
N ARG A 44 8.97 15.77 10.18
CA ARG A 44 10.14 15.46 11.03
C ARG A 44 10.61 16.68 11.80
N HIS A 45 10.59 17.86 11.17
CA HIS A 45 10.93 19.11 11.85
C HIS A 45 9.93 19.44 12.96
N PHE A 46 8.63 19.38 12.67
CA PHE A 46 7.56 19.62 13.64
C PHE A 46 7.64 18.67 14.84
N LEU A 47 7.89 17.39 14.58
CA LEU A 47 7.90 16.34 15.60
C LEU A 47 9.25 16.14 16.30
N ARG A 48 10.32 16.84 15.89
CA ARG A 48 11.67 16.68 16.46
C ARG A 48 11.74 16.72 17.99
N PRO A 49 11.01 17.62 18.70
CA PRO A 49 11.01 17.67 20.16
C PRO A 49 10.48 16.39 20.83
N PHE A 50 9.73 15.56 20.10
CA PHE A 50 9.06 14.36 20.59
C PHE A 50 9.77 13.06 20.22
N SER A 51 11.02 13.12 19.74
CA SER A 51 11.82 11.95 19.37
C SER A 51 12.01 10.92 20.49
N SER A 52 11.93 11.33 21.76
CA SER A 52 11.99 10.44 22.92
C SER A 52 10.62 10.03 23.47
N HIS A 53 9.52 10.36 22.78
CA HIS A 53 8.17 10.04 23.24
C HIS A 53 7.97 8.52 23.35
N PRO A 54 7.25 8.01 24.38
CA PRO A 54 7.02 6.57 24.56
C PRO A 54 6.53 5.83 23.30
N ALA A 55 5.61 6.42 22.53
CA ALA A 55 5.13 5.84 21.26
C ALA A 55 6.26 5.62 20.22
N VAL A 56 7.25 6.52 20.17
CA VAL A 56 8.40 6.42 19.26
C VAL A 56 9.36 5.33 19.72
N ASN A 57 9.66 5.31 21.02
CA ASN A 57 10.49 4.26 21.62
C ASN A 57 9.85 2.88 21.47
N GLY A 58 8.52 2.78 21.65
CA GLY A 58 7.77 1.55 21.44
C GLY A 58 7.76 1.10 19.98
N ALA A 59 7.66 2.02 19.02
CA ALA A 59 7.79 1.69 17.60
C ALA A 59 9.21 1.16 17.28
N ASN A 60 10.25 1.84 17.77
CA ASN A 60 11.64 1.39 17.64
C ASN A 60 11.86 -0.02 18.23
N GLU A 61 11.31 -0.26 19.41
CA GLU A 61 11.40 -1.56 20.06
C GLU A 61 10.65 -2.65 19.28
N ALA A 62 9.44 -2.36 18.79
CA ALA A 62 8.68 -3.31 17.97
C ALA A 62 9.46 -3.67 16.70
N LEU A 63 9.97 -2.67 15.98
CA LEU A 63 10.77 -2.89 14.77
C LEU A 63 12.04 -3.69 15.05
N LEU A 64 12.74 -3.40 16.16
CA LEU A 64 13.93 -4.14 16.58
C LEU A 64 13.62 -5.63 16.87
N ASN A 65 12.42 -5.92 17.38
CA ASN A 65 11.95 -7.28 17.64
C ASN A 65 11.34 -7.96 16.38
N GLY A 66 11.46 -7.35 15.20
CA GLY A 66 11.01 -7.94 13.94
C GLY A 66 9.51 -7.84 13.69
N VAL A 67 8.79 -6.96 14.42
CA VAL A 67 7.37 -6.68 14.13
C VAL A 67 7.26 -6.05 12.74
N ALA A 68 6.42 -6.62 11.88
CA ALA A 68 6.23 -6.09 10.54
C ALA A 68 5.46 -4.76 10.58
N LEU A 69 5.77 -3.85 9.65
CA LEU A 69 5.01 -2.60 9.53
C LEU A 69 3.52 -2.85 9.33
N SER A 70 3.16 -3.87 8.53
CA SER A 70 1.77 -4.27 8.31
C SER A 70 1.04 -4.55 9.63
N ASP A 71 1.72 -5.10 10.64
CA ASP A 71 1.11 -5.39 11.94
C ASP A 71 0.87 -4.12 12.76
N LEU A 72 1.82 -3.16 12.74
CA LEU A 72 1.66 -1.86 13.39
C LEU A 72 0.47 -1.09 12.81
N PHE A 73 0.36 -1.02 11.48
CA PHE A 73 -0.77 -0.37 10.81
C PHE A 73 -2.08 -1.14 11.02
N SER A 74 -2.06 -2.48 10.95
CA SER A 74 -3.23 -3.33 11.21
C SER A 74 -3.75 -3.13 12.63
N ALA A 75 -2.86 -3.01 13.62
CA ALA A 75 -3.26 -2.75 15.00
C ALA A 75 -3.95 -1.39 15.16
N ALA A 76 -3.41 -0.33 14.54
CA ALA A 76 -4.02 0.99 14.55
C ALA A 76 -5.41 1.02 13.88
N LEU A 77 -5.61 0.29 12.77
CA LEU A 77 -6.91 0.20 12.09
C LEU A 77 -8.00 -0.46 12.94
N ARG A 78 -7.62 -1.31 13.90
CA ARG A 78 -8.53 -2.02 14.82
C ARG A 78 -8.86 -1.20 16.06
N CYS A 79 -8.65 0.10 16.00
CA CYS A 79 -8.84 1.02 17.11
C CYS A 79 -9.72 2.20 16.71
N THR A 80 -10.35 2.81 17.72
CA THR A 80 -11.06 4.08 17.57
C THR A 80 -10.08 5.22 17.30
N TRP A 81 -10.58 6.28 16.69
CA TRP A 81 -9.89 7.56 16.59
C TRP A 81 -10.69 8.63 17.36
N PRO A 82 -10.03 9.55 18.10
CA PRO A 82 -8.59 9.67 18.34
C PRO A 82 -8.04 8.89 19.55
N GLU A 83 -8.87 8.18 20.31
CA GLU A 83 -8.47 7.58 21.59
C GLU A 83 -7.70 6.26 21.48
N PHE A 84 -7.63 5.65 20.29
CA PHE A 84 -6.99 4.35 20.06
C PHE A 84 -7.47 3.22 20.99
N ASN A 85 -8.77 3.22 21.32
CA ASN A 85 -9.37 2.10 22.04
C ASN A 85 -9.60 0.94 21.06
N PRO A 86 -9.12 -0.30 21.34
CA PRO A 86 -9.34 -1.43 20.47
C PRO A 86 -10.84 -1.72 20.25
N THR A 87 -11.25 -1.83 18.99
CA THR A 87 -12.61 -2.21 18.55
C THR A 87 -12.69 -3.68 18.13
N SER A 88 -11.55 -4.31 17.86
CA SER A 88 -11.41 -5.74 17.59
C SER A 88 -10.09 -6.28 18.14
N GLU A 89 -9.89 -7.59 18.03
CA GLU A 89 -8.69 -8.25 18.51
C GLU A 89 -7.44 -7.72 17.78
N LEU A 90 -6.46 -7.23 18.53
CA LEU A 90 -5.20 -6.73 17.98
C LEU A 90 -4.32 -7.91 17.52
N PRO A 91 -3.39 -7.69 16.56
CA PRO A 91 -2.42 -8.70 16.18
C PRO A 91 -1.65 -9.23 17.41
N HIS A 92 -1.52 -10.55 17.53
CA HIS A 92 -0.80 -11.24 18.62
C HIS A 92 0.71 -11.14 18.46
N VAL A 93 1.22 -9.93 18.37
CA VAL A 93 2.63 -9.63 18.24
C VAL A 93 3.11 -8.89 19.48
N LEU A 94 4.33 -9.20 19.91
CA LEU A 94 4.91 -8.70 21.14
C LEU A 94 4.77 -7.17 21.25
N LYS A 95 4.22 -6.70 22.39
CA LYS A 95 4.10 -5.28 22.78
C LYS A 95 3.20 -4.40 21.90
N ILE A 96 2.50 -4.94 20.89
CA ILE A 96 1.56 -4.14 20.07
C ILE A 96 0.45 -3.53 20.94
N GLN A 97 -0.11 -4.29 21.88
CA GLN A 97 -1.20 -3.81 22.73
C GLN A 97 -0.78 -2.59 23.56
N ASP A 98 0.38 -2.66 24.20
CA ASP A 98 0.91 -1.54 24.98
C ASP A 98 1.22 -0.33 24.08
N TRP A 99 1.79 -0.58 22.90
CA TRP A 99 2.17 0.48 21.97
C TRP A 99 0.98 1.27 21.42
N VAL A 100 -0.12 0.59 21.08
CA VAL A 100 -1.33 1.25 20.54
C VAL A 100 -1.89 2.28 21.52
N HIS A 101 -1.88 1.99 22.83
CA HIS A 101 -2.34 2.95 23.84
C HIS A 101 -1.49 4.23 23.88
N LEU A 102 -0.19 4.14 23.54
CA LEU A 102 0.71 5.30 23.50
C LEU A 102 0.43 6.23 22.32
N LEU A 103 -0.34 5.80 21.31
CA LEU A 103 -0.69 6.61 20.14
C LEU A 103 -1.67 7.73 20.49
N ALA A 104 -2.61 7.48 21.39
CA ALA A 104 -3.52 8.51 21.90
C ALA A 104 -2.75 9.61 22.64
N ASP A 105 -1.80 9.22 23.50
CA ASP A 105 -0.92 10.14 24.21
C ASP A 105 -0.05 10.94 23.24
N PHE A 106 0.51 10.29 22.21
CA PHE A 106 1.30 10.96 21.18
C PHE A 106 0.49 12.03 20.45
N THR A 107 -0.76 11.72 20.07
CA THR A 107 -1.65 12.67 19.39
C THR A 107 -1.91 13.91 20.25
N ARG A 108 -2.19 13.72 21.54
CA ARG A 108 -2.46 14.78 22.50
C ARG A 108 -1.23 15.63 22.76
N ASP A 109 -0.09 15.00 23.05
CA ASP A 109 1.11 15.69 23.50
C ASP A 109 1.78 16.46 22.35
N THR A 110 1.70 15.95 21.11
CA THR A 110 2.21 16.63 19.92
C THR A 110 1.25 17.69 19.38
N ASN A 111 -0.05 17.62 19.72
CA ASN A 111 -1.11 18.41 19.10
C ASN A 111 -1.12 18.31 17.56
N ILE A 112 -0.65 17.19 17.00
CA ILE A 112 -0.45 17.03 15.55
C ILE A 112 -1.74 17.27 14.74
N SER A 113 -2.87 16.81 15.25
CA SER A 113 -4.18 16.94 14.61
C SER A 113 -4.69 18.39 14.53
N THR A 114 -4.26 19.26 15.44
CA THR A 114 -4.72 20.66 15.49
C THR A 114 -3.67 21.63 14.97
N GLN A 115 -2.38 21.30 15.09
CA GLN A 115 -1.29 22.21 14.71
C GLN A 115 -0.66 21.87 13.36
N PHE A 116 -0.56 20.60 12.98
CA PHE A 116 0.17 20.20 11.77
C PHE A 116 -0.75 19.77 10.63
N TRP A 117 -1.65 18.80 10.87
CA TRP A 117 -2.51 18.27 9.80
C TRP A 117 -3.36 19.31 9.08
N PRO A 118 -3.95 20.32 9.74
CA PRO A 118 -4.71 21.35 9.04
C PRO A 118 -3.88 22.13 8.02
N GLN A 119 -2.57 22.30 8.25
CA GLN A 119 -1.66 22.98 7.32
C GLN A 119 -1.31 22.10 6.11
N GLN A 120 -1.49 20.79 6.22
CA GLN A 120 -1.20 19.81 5.18
C GLN A 120 -2.45 19.31 4.45
N THR A 121 -3.65 19.75 4.85
CA THR A 121 -4.92 19.24 4.28
C THR A 121 -4.96 19.33 2.76
N ALA A 122 -4.58 20.47 2.18
CA ALA A 122 -4.64 20.67 0.73
C ALA A 122 -3.80 19.64 -0.04
N VAL A 123 -2.53 19.44 0.34
CA VAL A 123 -1.64 18.52 -0.39
C VAL A 123 -2.06 17.05 -0.23
N TRP A 124 -2.64 16.67 0.92
CA TRP A 124 -3.18 15.32 1.11
C TRP A 124 -4.46 15.10 0.30
N GLN A 125 -5.33 16.11 0.20
CA GLN A 125 -6.53 16.04 -0.63
C GLN A 125 -6.18 15.98 -2.12
N GLU A 126 -5.18 16.73 -2.58
CA GLU A 126 -4.65 16.65 -3.95
C GLU A 126 -4.15 15.22 -4.26
N ALA A 127 -3.36 14.63 -3.36
CA ALA A 127 -2.90 13.26 -3.50
C ALA A 127 -4.04 12.24 -3.52
N GLN A 128 -5.05 12.40 -2.67
CA GLN A 128 -6.25 11.57 -2.67
C GLN A 128 -7.00 11.68 -4.01
N MET A 129 -7.20 12.91 -4.51
CA MET A 129 -7.90 13.15 -5.78
C MET A 129 -7.14 12.54 -6.97
N ALA A 130 -5.81 12.63 -7.00
CA ALA A 130 -4.99 12.03 -8.05
C ALA A 130 -5.05 10.50 -8.06
N LEU A 131 -5.19 9.86 -6.88
CA LEU A 131 -5.45 8.43 -6.80
C LEU A 131 -6.88 8.09 -7.20
N GLN A 132 -7.87 8.90 -6.84
CA GLN A 132 -9.27 8.71 -7.24
C GLN A 132 -9.47 8.85 -8.75
N SER A 133 -8.73 9.75 -9.41
CA SER A 133 -8.79 9.88 -10.87
C SER A 133 -8.19 8.66 -11.58
N THR A 134 -7.18 8.02 -10.99
CA THR A 134 -6.56 6.79 -11.51
C THR A 134 -7.46 5.57 -11.31
N PHE A 135 -8.15 5.47 -10.17
CA PHE A 135 -9.03 4.35 -9.84
C PHE A 135 -10.50 4.78 -9.83
N SER A 136 -11.16 4.69 -10.99
CA SER A 136 -12.57 5.02 -11.12
C SER A 136 -13.47 3.86 -10.63
N GLY A 137 -14.18 4.07 -9.52
CA GLY A 137 -15.20 3.14 -9.04
C GLY A 137 -14.65 1.78 -8.62
N GLU A 138 -15.40 0.71 -8.94
CA GLU A 138 -15.05 -0.67 -8.55
C GLU A 138 -14.19 -1.41 -9.59
N ALA A 139 -13.80 -0.74 -10.68
CA ALA A 139 -13.16 -1.35 -11.86
C ALA A 139 -11.93 -2.22 -11.52
N LEU A 140 -11.10 -1.82 -10.57
CA LEU A 140 -9.96 -2.63 -10.14
C LEU A 140 -10.40 -4.00 -9.60
N LEU A 141 -11.40 -4.03 -8.72
CA LEU A 141 -11.90 -5.26 -8.12
C LEU A 141 -12.72 -6.07 -9.14
N GLU A 142 -13.41 -5.41 -10.06
CA GLU A 142 -14.12 -6.08 -11.17
C GLU A 142 -13.14 -6.83 -12.08
N ASN A 143 -12.05 -6.16 -12.47
CA ASN A 143 -11.01 -6.76 -13.32
C ASN A 143 -10.28 -7.90 -12.60
N LEU A 144 -9.96 -7.75 -11.31
CA LEU A 144 -9.37 -8.84 -10.54
C LEU A 144 -10.33 -10.01 -10.33
N ALA A 145 -11.64 -9.74 -10.20
CA ALA A 145 -12.65 -10.79 -10.09
C ALA A 145 -12.78 -11.61 -11.39
N GLN A 146 -12.42 -11.08 -12.56
CA GLN A 146 -12.36 -11.86 -13.81
C GLN A 146 -11.26 -12.93 -13.79
N LEU A 147 -10.25 -12.79 -12.93
CA LEU A 147 -9.15 -13.75 -12.77
C LEU A 147 -9.49 -14.88 -11.78
N THR A 148 -10.69 -14.89 -11.21
CA THR A 148 -11.10 -15.91 -10.25
C THR A 148 -12.52 -16.40 -10.56
N GLU A 149 -12.81 -17.64 -10.20
CA GLU A 149 -14.15 -18.21 -10.26
C GLU A 149 -15.03 -17.70 -9.10
N ARG A 150 -14.47 -16.89 -8.19
CA ARG A 150 -15.11 -16.44 -6.94
C ARG A 150 -15.34 -14.94 -6.96
N LYS A 151 -16.34 -14.51 -6.20
CA LYS A 151 -16.54 -13.08 -5.94
C LYS A 151 -15.49 -12.59 -4.95
N LEU A 152 -14.88 -11.43 -5.25
CA LEU A 152 -14.06 -10.72 -4.29
C LEU A 152 -14.96 -10.04 -3.25
N GLU A 153 -14.94 -10.59 -2.03
CA GLU A 153 -15.70 -10.08 -0.88
C GLU A 153 -14.84 -9.25 0.08
N THR A 154 -13.54 -9.10 -0.21
CA THR A 154 -12.63 -8.26 0.57
C THR A 154 -12.78 -6.80 0.19
N ALA A 155 -13.17 -5.96 1.13
CA ALA A 155 -13.17 -4.51 0.95
C ALA A 155 -11.73 -3.98 0.89
N VAL A 156 -11.48 -3.02 0.01
CA VAL A 156 -10.14 -2.45 -0.19
C VAL A 156 -10.18 -0.95 -0.04
N THR A 157 -9.29 -0.43 0.80
CA THR A 157 -9.01 0.99 0.91
C THR A 157 -7.61 1.28 0.36
N LEU A 158 -7.51 2.27 -0.51
CA LEU A 158 -6.24 2.85 -0.93
C LEU A 158 -6.04 4.19 -0.21
N MET A 159 -4.90 4.37 0.43
CA MET A 159 -4.53 5.60 1.12
C MET A 159 -3.24 6.16 0.54
N PRO A 160 -3.20 7.41 0.07
CA PRO A 160 -1.93 8.06 -0.27
C PRO A 160 -1.05 8.20 0.99
N ASN A 161 0.25 7.98 0.87
CA ASN A 161 1.19 8.19 1.98
C ASN A 161 2.32 9.15 1.57
N LEU A 162 2.24 10.41 1.99
CA LEU A 162 3.24 11.44 1.64
C LEU A 162 4.43 11.51 2.60
N ILE A 163 4.51 10.58 3.56
CA ILE A 163 5.47 10.61 4.67
C ILE A 163 6.28 9.30 4.68
N PHE A 164 6.24 8.52 5.76
CA PHE A 164 7.06 7.34 6.02
C PHE A 164 6.13 6.17 6.35
N PRO A 165 6.37 4.95 5.86
CA PRO A 165 7.43 4.56 4.93
C PRO A 165 7.30 5.27 3.58
N ALA A 166 8.42 5.78 3.06
CA ALA A 166 8.44 6.67 1.89
C ALA A 166 8.66 5.90 0.57
N LEU A 167 9.10 4.64 0.63
CA LEU A 167 9.41 3.85 -0.57
C LEU A 167 8.57 2.59 -0.71
N THR A 168 8.19 1.98 0.40
CA THR A 168 7.56 0.66 0.39
C THR A 168 6.07 0.80 0.67
N PRO A 169 5.19 0.45 -0.28
CA PRO A 169 3.76 0.34 0.02
C PRO A 169 3.52 -0.69 1.11
N VAL A 170 2.57 -0.42 2.00
CA VAL A 170 2.24 -1.33 3.11
C VAL A 170 0.79 -1.72 3.04
N VAL A 171 0.52 -3.03 3.02
CA VAL A 171 -0.83 -3.56 3.15
C VAL A 171 -1.10 -3.85 4.63
N ALA A 172 -2.10 -3.18 5.18
CA ALA A 172 -2.63 -3.41 6.51
C ALA A 172 -3.98 -4.15 6.42
N THR A 173 -4.31 -4.92 7.45
CA THR A 173 -5.52 -5.75 7.50
C THR A 173 -6.31 -5.51 8.78
N ALA A 174 -7.61 -5.27 8.65
CA ALA A 174 -8.50 -5.12 9.80
C ALA A 174 -9.88 -5.66 9.43
N ASP A 175 -10.44 -6.51 10.30
CA ASP A 175 -11.81 -7.01 10.20
C ASP A 175 -12.20 -7.57 8.81
N GLY A 176 -11.24 -8.26 8.16
CA GLY A 176 -11.43 -8.85 6.83
C GLY A 176 -11.30 -7.88 5.65
N ALA A 177 -10.96 -6.61 5.90
CA ALA A 177 -10.65 -5.61 4.88
C ALA A 177 -9.14 -5.36 4.74
N LEU A 178 -8.75 -4.87 3.57
CA LEU A 178 -7.38 -4.45 3.26
C LEU A 178 -7.29 -2.93 3.17
N THR A 179 -6.21 -2.37 3.68
CA THR A 179 -5.83 -0.98 3.43
C THR A 179 -4.41 -0.94 2.88
N LEU A 180 -4.23 -0.44 1.66
CA LEU A 180 -2.92 -0.20 1.08
C LEU A 180 -2.51 1.26 1.31
N LEU A 181 -1.42 1.46 2.03
CA LEU A 181 -0.73 2.74 2.13
C LEU A 181 0.25 2.84 0.97
N LEU A 182 -0.03 3.72 0.02
CA LEU A 182 0.75 3.87 -1.21
C LEU A 182 1.62 5.14 -1.13
N PRO A 183 2.96 5.02 -1.01
CA PRO A 183 3.84 6.16 -1.19
C PRO A 183 3.77 6.69 -2.63
N PRO A 184 4.07 7.97 -2.88
CA PRO A 184 4.22 8.48 -4.24
C PRO A 184 5.37 7.77 -4.97
N PRO A 185 5.38 7.81 -6.32
CA PRO A 185 6.53 7.35 -7.09
C PRO A 185 7.81 8.05 -6.62
N LYS A 186 8.94 7.34 -6.70
CA LYS A 186 10.24 7.90 -6.32
C LYS A 186 10.53 9.14 -7.16
N ALA A 187 10.52 10.31 -6.54
CA ALA A 187 10.80 11.57 -7.21
C ALA A 187 12.24 11.61 -7.75
N VAL A 188 12.40 12.18 -8.95
CA VAL A 188 13.70 12.53 -9.54
C VAL A 188 13.88 14.05 -9.44
N GLY A 189 14.42 14.54 -8.32
CA GLY A 189 14.66 15.98 -8.09
C GLY A 189 14.06 16.51 -6.78
N GLU A 190 14.04 17.85 -6.63
CA GLU A 190 13.57 18.55 -5.41
C GLU A 190 12.20 19.24 -5.55
N SER A 191 11.62 19.29 -6.76
CA SER A 191 10.40 20.06 -7.04
C SER A 191 9.15 19.17 -7.17
N PRO A 192 7.99 19.59 -6.63
CA PRO A 192 6.67 19.04 -7.01
C PRO A 192 6.37 19.33 -8.49
N PRO A 193 5.51 18.57 -9.19
CA PRO A 193 4.26 17.95 -8.71
C PRO A 193 4.40 16.49 -8.28
N TRP A 194 3.43 15.94 -7.55
CA TRP A 194 3.51 14.60 -6.98
C TRP A 194 2.69 13.61 -7.81
N PRO A 195 3.32 12.68 -8.53
CA PRO A 195 2.68 12.12 -9.71
C PRO A 195 1.92 10.83 -9.41
N PHE A 196 0.95 10.89 -8.51
CA PHE A 196 -0.08 9.84 -8.61
C PHE A 196 -0.76 9.90 -9.99
N ASP A 197 -0.76 11.07 -10.63
CA ASP A 197 -1.28 11.33 -11.97
C ASP A 197 -0.22 11.45 -13.09
N GLU A 198 1.07 11.73 -12.82
CA GLU A 198 2.08 11.77 -13.91
C GLU A 198 2.61 10.38 -14.34
N ASP A 199 2.48 9.35 -13.48
CA ASP A 199 2.80 7.96 -13.83
C ASP A 199 1.68 7.00 -13.35
N PRO A 200 0.49 7.06 -13.97
CA PRO A 200 -0.63 6.20 -13.60
C PRO A 200 -0.31 4.72 -13.80
N GLY A 201 0.56 4.39 -14.78
CA GLY A 201 1.06 3.04 -15.00
C GLY A 201 1.82 2.49 -13.78
N TRP A 202 2.70 3.28 -13.18
CA TRP A 202 3.35 2.91 -11.92
C TRP A 202 2.35 2.76 -10.78
N VAL A 203 1.38 3.67 -10.65
CA VAL A 203 0.38 3.65 -9.57
C VAL A 203 -0.47 2.39 -9.62
N VAL A 204 -1.01 2.07 -10.79
CA VAL A 204 -1.79 0.84 -11.01
C VAL A 204 -0.91 -0.39 -10.74
N ALA A 205 0.31 -0.42 -11.30
CA ALA A 205 1.20 -1.56 -11.12
C ALA A 205 1.60 -1.77 -9.66
N ALA A 206 1.95 -0.71 -8.94
CA ALA A 206 2.33 -0.76 -7.53
C ALA A 206 1.14 -1.20 -6.66
N THR A 207 -0.05 -0.66 -6.92
CA THR A 207 -1.29 -1.03 -6.21
C THR A 207 -1.61 -2.51 -6.41
N CYS A 208 -1.68 -2.96 -7.67
CA CYS A 208 -2.01 -4.33 -7.99
C CYS A 208 -0.98 -5.32 -7.44
N LYS A 209 0.33 -5.02 -7.59
CA LYS A 209 1.41 -5.90 -7.10
C LYS A 209 1.31 -6.17 -5.60
N HIS A 210 0.85 -5.20 -4.81
CA HIS A 210 0.71 -5.37 -3.37
C HIS A 210 -0.64 -5.96 -2.97
N LEU A 211 -1.72 -5.71 -3.70
CA LEU A 211 -3.04 -6.25 -3.36
C LEU A 211 -3.28 -7.67 -3.86
N ILE A 212 -2.79 -8.04 -5.05
CA ILE A 212 -3.00 -9.36 -5.66
C ILE A 212 -2.60 -10.52 -4.73
N PRO A 213 -1.45 -10.50 -4.05
CA PRO A 213 -1.08 -11.57 -3.11
C PRO A 213 -2.10 -11.83 -1.99
N HIS A 214 -2.87 -10.80 -1.61
CA HIS A 214 -3.92 -10.92 -0.61
C HIS A 214 -5.27 -11.27 -1.22
N LEU A 215 -5.64 -10.64 -2.33
CA LEU A 215 -6.94 -10.80 -2.97
C LEU A 215 -7.07 -12.13 -3.70
N LEU A 216 -5.99 -12.65 -4.28
CA LEU A 216 -5.92 -13.92 -5.00
C LEU A 216 -5.15 -14.99 -4.21
N ALA A 217 -5.13 -14.88 -2.87
CA ALA A 217 -4.34 -15.76 -2.01
C ALA A 217 -4.69 -17.24 -2.20
N ALA A 218 -5.97 -17.57 -2.44
CA ALA A 218 -6.42 -18.95 -2.63
C ALA A 218 -6.00 -19.54 -3.98
N GLU A 219 -5.95 -18.72 -5.02
CA GLU A 219 -5.47 -19.06 -6.35
C GLU A 219 -3.95 -19.24 -6.33
N LEU A 220 -3.23 -18.27 -5.75
CA LEU A 220 -1.77 -18.31 -5.67
C LEU A 220 -1.26 -19.48 -4.82
N ALA A 221 -1.98 -19.88 -3.76
CA ALA A 221 -1.60 -21.03 -2.94
C ALA A 221 -1.60 -22.38 -3.68
N GLN A 222 -2.17 -22.46 -4.89
CA GLN A 222 -2.15 -23.66 -5.74
C GLN A 222 -0.88 -23.76 -6.60
N LEU A 223 -0.08 -22.70 -6.63
CA LEU A 223 1.11 -22.56 -7.46
C LEU A 223 2.38 -22.63 -6.59
N ASP A 224 3.49 -23.05 -7.18
CA ASP A 224 4.81 -22.93 -6.53
C ASP A 224 5.30 -21.46 -6.50
N GLU A 225 6.38 -21.18 -5.76
CA GLU A 225 6.86 -19.79 -5.55
C GLU A 225 7.24 -19.07 -6.86
N ASP A 226 7.81 -19.79 -7.83
CA ASP A 226 8.21 -19.22 -9.12
C ASP A 226 6.97 -18.91 -9.96
N GLN A 227 6.01 -19.83 -10.00
CA GLN A 227 4.71 -19.66 -10.66
C GLN A 227 3.90 -18.53 -10.01
N GLN A 228 3.88 -18.40 -8.69
CA GLN A 228 3.22 -17.31 -7.99
C GLN A 228 3.77 -15.95 -8.42
N THR A 229 5.10 -15.83 -8.50
CA THR A 229 5.75 -14.59 -8.94
C THR A 229 5.31 -14.20 -10.35
N VAL A 230 5.32 -15.16 -11.28
CA VAL A 230 4.88 -14.94 -12.66
C VAL A 230 3.39 -14.60 -12.71
N ALA A 231 2.56 -15.32 -11.95
CA ALA A 231 1.12 -15.10 -11.88
C ALA A 231 0.77 -13.70 -11.39
N VAL A 232 1.39 -13.22 -10.31
CA VAL A 232 1.23 -11.84 -9.83
C VAL A 232 1.54 -10.84 -10.95
N HIS A 233 2.67 -11.00 -11.64
CA HIS A 233 3.06 -10.08 -12.70
C HIS A 233 2.13 -10.13 -13.93
N THR A 234 1.61 -11.31 -14.28
CA THR A 234 0.61 -11.46 -15.34
C THR A 234 -0.71 -10.77 -14.97
N ALA A 235 -1.18 -10.95 -13.74
CA ALA A 235 -2.38 -10.29 -13.23
C ALA A 235 -2.22 -8.76 -13.16
N VAL A 236 -1.03 -8.26 -12.78
CA VAL A 236 -0.72 -6.82 -12.84
C VAL A 236 -0.82 -6.28 -14.27
N ALA A 237 -0.23 -6.99 -15.25
CA ALA A 237 -0.31 -6.58 -16.65
C ALA A 237 -1.76 -6.56 -17.16
N HIS A 238 -2.59 -7.52 -16.73
CA HIS A 238 -4.02 -7.52 -17.02
C HIS A 238 -4.71 -6.28 -16.44
N CYS A 239 -4.52 -5.95 -15.17
CA CYS A 239 -5.09 -4.75 -14.59
C CYS A 239 -4.62 -3.47 -15.30
N LEU A 240 -3.35 -3.40 -15.73
CA LEU A 240 -2.85 -2.27 -16.52
C LEU A 240 -3.58 -2.14 -17.86
N SER A 241 -3.77 -3.25 -18.60
CA SER A 241 -4.50 -3.22 -19.88
C SER A 241 -5.96 -2.78 -19.72
N GLN A 242 -6.62 -3.17 -18.62
CA GLN A 242 -8.04 -2.88 -18.41
C GLN A 242 -8.29 -1.49 -17.82
N LEU A 243 -7.40 -1.01 -16.95
CA LEU A 243 -7.57 0.30 -16.28
C LEU A 243 -6.96 1.45 -17.07
N LEU A 244 -5.92 1.18 -17.86
CA LEU A 244 -5.22 2.16 -18.68
C LEU A 244 -5.31 1.75 -20.16
N ASP A 245 -4.28 1.08 -20.66
CA ASP A 245 -4.22 0.58 -22.03
C ASP A 245 -3.17 -0.54 -22.19
N ASP A 246 -3.20 -1.19 -23.37
CA ASP A 246 -2.22 -2.22 -23.72
C ASP A 246 -0.78 -1.71 -23.78
N PHE A 247 -0.57 -0.42 -24.06
CA PHE A 247 0.78 0.15 -24.15
C PHE A 247 1.43 0.14 -22.77
N GLU A 248 0.72 0.54 -21.72
CA GLU A 248 1.19 0.49 -20.33
C GLU A 248 1.44 -0.95 -19.87
N ALA A 249 0.56 -1.88 -20.22
CA ALA A 249 0.74 -3.31 -19.93
C ALA A 249 2.03 -3.84 -20.60
N GLN A 250 2.25 -3.56 -21.88
CA GLN A 250 3.47 -3.99 -22.59
C GLN A 250 4.73 -3.33 -22.03
N ALA A 251 4.69 -2.04 -21.72
CA ALA A 251 5.81 -1.34 -21.08
C ALA A 251 6.16 -1.94 -19.72
N TYR A 252 5.16 -2.34 -18.94
CA TYR A 252 5.36 -3.08 -17.68
C TYR A 252 5.98 -4.46 -17.91
N LEU A 253 5.42 -5.27 -18.83
CA LEU A 253 5.91 -6.61 -19.14
C LEU A 253 7.38 -6.60 -19.56
N LEU A 254 7.78 -5.65 -20.40
CA LEU A 254 9.17 -5.49 -20.86
C LEU A 254 10.12 -5.16 -19.71
N ARG A 255 9.74 -4.23 -18.82
CA ARG A 255 10.52 -3.86 -17.64
C ARG A 255 10.65 -5.02 -16.66
N THR A 256 9.54 -5.67 -16.35
CA THR A 256 9.43 -6.78 -15.39
C THR A 256 10.18 -8.02 -15.86
N LYS A 257 10.03 -8.40 -17.13
CA LYS A 257 10.77 -9.53 -17.75
C LYS A 257 12.27 -9.40 -17.52
N LYS A 258 12.82 -8.20 -17.71
CA LYS A 258 14.26 -7.93 -17.53
C LYS A 258 14.65 -7.88 -16.05
N ALA A 259 13.86 -7.20 -15.22
CA ALA A 259 14.17 -7.00 -13.80
C ALA A 259 14.11 -8.30 -12.98
N HIS A 260 13.19 -9.21 -13.34
CA HIS A 260 12.92 -10.44 -12.60
C HIS A 260 13.33 -11.73 -13.36
N ASN A 261 13.95 -11.60 -14.54
CA ASN A 261 14.36 -12.73 -15.38
C ASN A 261 13.20 -13.70 -15.72
N LEU A 262 12.06 -13.15 -16.15
CA LEU A 262 10.83 -13.89 -16.47
C LEU A 262 10.54 -13.89 -18.00
N PRO A 263 11.28 -14.65 -18.82
CA PRO A 263 11.14 -14.61 -20.28
C PRO A 263 9.77 -15.04 -20.80
N GLN A 264 9.06 -15.89 -20.06
CA GLN A 264 7.73 -16.44 -20.37
C GLN A 264 6.58 -15.44 -20.18
N LEU A 265 6.81 -14.36 -19.44
CA LEU A 265 5.76 -13.45 -18.98
C LEU A 265 4.89 -12.86 -20.12
N PRO A 266 5.44 -12.36 -21.25
CA PRO A 266 4.61 -11.83 -22.34
C PRO A 266 3.73 -12.89 -23.00
N ALA A 267 4.20 -14.13 -23.11
CA ALA A 267 3.43 -15.21 -23.72
C ALA A 267 2.28 -15.66 -22.83
N LEU A 268 2.49 -15.69 -21.51
CA LEU A 268 1.43 -16.00 -20.54
C LEU A 268 0.37 -14.89 -20.47
N PHE A 269 0.79 -13.63 -20.56
CA PHE A 269 -0.14 -12.51 -20.65
C PHE A 269 -1.03 -12.59 -21.91
N ALA A 270 -0.45 -12.87 -23.08
CA ALA A 270 -1.24 -13.02 -24.31
C ALA A 270 -2.28 -14.15 -24.18
N ARG A 271 -1.89 -15.30 -23.60
CA ARG A 271 -2.83 -16.39 -23.33
C ARG A 271 -3.93 -15.99 -22.36
N LEU A 272 -3.60 -15.25 -21.31
CA LEU A 272 -4.60 -14.74 -20.37
C LEU A 272 -5.62 -13.83 -21.08
N GLN A 273 -5.17 -12.93 -21.97
CA GLN A 273 -6.08 -12.07 -22.73
C GLN A 273 -7.03 -12.89 -23.60
N GLU A 274 -6.52 -13.90 -24.32
CA GLU A 274 -7.35 -14.81 -25.13
C GLU A 274 -8.40 -15.55 -24.29
N GLU A 275 -8.05 -15.98 -23.07
CA GLU A 275 -8.97 -16.67 -22.17
C GLU A 275 -10.05 -15.76 -21.59
N VAL A 276 -9.69 -14.52 -21.20
CA VAL A 276 -10.66 -13.55 -20.68
C VAL A 276 -11.63 -13.10 -21.79
N GLU A 277 -11.12 -12.81 -22.99
CA GLU A 277 -11.97 -12.42 -24.14
C GLU A 277 -12.85 -13.57 -24.64
N GLY A 278 -12.33 -14.81 -24.59
CA GLY A 278 -13.05 -16.01 -24.99
C GLY A 278 -14.18 -16.42 -24.03
N GLY A 279 -14.30 -15.78 -22.86
CA GLY A 279 -15.33 -16.06 -21.86
C GLY A 279 -15.18 -17.45 -21.23
N ASN A 280 -14.02 -17.73 -20.63
CA ASN A 280 -13.66 -19.09 -20.24
C ASN A 280 -14.11 -19.49 -18.82
N ASP A 281 -14.54 -20.75 -18.68
CA ASP A 281 -14.85 -21.45 -17.41
C ASP A 281 -13.59 -22.04 -16.73
N ARG A 282 -12.38 -21.55 -17.07
CA ARG A 282 -11.12 -22.10 -16.56
C ARG A 282 -10.45 -21.16 -15.57
N SER A 283 -10.01 -21.70 -14.44
CA SER A 283 -9.26 -20.95 -13.42
C SER A 283 -7.95 -20.36 -13.97
N PHE A 284 -7.67 -19.10 -13.60
CA PHE A 284 -6.41 -18.39 -13.82
C PHE A 284 -5.15 -19.21 -13.51
N THR A 285 -5.22 -20.11 -12.53
CA THR A 285 -4.11 -20.99 -12.15
C THR A 285 -3.72 -21.98 -13.25
N THR A 286 -4.66 -22.37 -14.12
CA THR A 286 -4.42 -23.34 -15.21
C THR A 286 -3.45 -22.82 -16.27
N LEU A 287 -3.22 -21.51 -16.35
CA LEU A 287 -2.22 -20.91 -17.23
C LEU A 287 -0.78 -21.24 -16.82
N PHE A 288 -0.57 -21.63 -15.57
CA PHE A 288 0.75 -21.80 -14.96
C PHE A 288 1.11 -23.27 -14.68
N LEU A 289 0.13 -24.17 -14.72
CA LEU A 289 0.27 -25.62 -14.53
C LEU A 289 0.54 -26.34 -15.85
#